data_AF-A0A0F8YJ22-F1
#
_entry.id   AF-A0A0F8YJ22-F1
#
_cell.length_a   1.000
_cell.length_b   1.000
_cell.length_c   1.000
_cell.angle_alpha   90.00
_cell.angle_beta   90.00
_cell.angle_gamma   90.00
#
_symmetry.space_group_name_H-M   'P 1'
#
loop_
_entity.id
_entity.type
_entity.pdbx_description
1 polymer ?
#
loop_
_entity_poly.entity_id
_entity_poly.type
_entity_poly.pdbx_seq_one_letter_code
_entity_poly.pdbx_strand_id
1 'polypeptide(L)'
;YNKNNIISPKEDINKISSKDDIRLSSESLPASQSENPSHKDSRLLQNRKITYSKDVERLFDFWNDRGPPLTSHRRDTKTYHNSCKKLLTALETNPLNRIMTSMLNYHDLITDPSNNIAHKASIGLPGCKVNLIEFFGFSKRTKEAMKLRKINLPIKSWFDECVKNKSPALDKKFGMFIEDPYPDISDKFRKLWFKKMGVGKINATGENKIRKASVMFNDFMDVNLDSMILGTREKRYIYELVDHVFQAIDADVKSDWLVVTVGWLCSKRTYDIRLPLHLSRLGILEREEKEDKEETDDGFSIY
;
A
#
# COMPACT_ATOMS: atom_id res chain seq x y z
N TYR A 1 67.21 -13.08 0.10
CA TYR A 1 66.75 -11.90 -0.67
C TYR A 1 65.76 -11.14 0.21
N ASN A 2 66.06 -10.06 0.94
CA ASN A 2 67.23 -9.17 1.08
C ASN A 2 67.45 -8.09 -0.01
N LYS A 3 66.75 -6.95 0.14
CA LYS A 3 67.23 -5.53 0.18
C LYS A 3 65.99 -4.60 0.32
N ASN A 4 65.88 -3.57 1.17
CA ASN A 4 66.78 -2.48 1.63
C ASN A 4 67.06 -1.48 0.49
N ASN A 5 67.08 -0.13 0.62
CA ASN A 5 67.07 0.83 1.75
C ASN A 5 66.68 2.25 1.19
N ILE A 6 66.39 3.36 1.91
CA ILE A 6 65.96 3.71 3.30
C ILE A 6 65.78 5.27 3.40
N ILE A 7 65.30 5.80 4.54
CA ILE A 7 65.40 7.20 5.05
C ILE A 7 64.42 8.29 4.52
N SER A 8 63.80 8.99 5.48
CA SER A 8 63.41 10.42 5.46
C SER A 8 64.14 11.13 6.62
N PRO A 9 64.35 12.46 6.58
CA PRO A 9 63.98 13.24 7.77
C PRO A 9 63.65 14.75 7.58
N LYS A 10 62.85 15.29 8.53
CA LYS A 10 62.96 16.66 9.14
C LYS A 10 62.67 17.90 8.25
N GLU A 11 62.27 19.07 8.78
CA GLU A 11 61.89 19.48 10.15
C GLU A 11 60.83 20.63 10.14
N ASP A 12 60.25 20.98 11.29
CA ASP A 12 59.32 22.10 11.50
C ASP A 12 59.95 23.50 11.35
N ILE A 13 59.12 24.56 11.25
CA ILE A 13 59.29 25.77 12.09
C ILE A 13 58.01 26.64 12.25
N ASN A 14 57.86 27.09 13.50
CA ASN A 14 56.98 28.10 14.12
C ASN A 14 57.04 29.52 13.44
N LYS A 15 56.28 30.60 13.78
CA LYS A 15 55.06 30.93 14.56
C LYS A 15 54.69 32.42 14.30
N ILE A 16 53.42 32.80 14.54
CA ILE A 16 52.90 34.03 15.23
C ILE A 16 53.75 35.35 15.16
N SER A 17 53.14 36.49 14.76
CA SER A 17 52.85 37.67 15.64
C SER A 17 52.67 39.02 14.89
N SER A 18 52.06 40.00 15.59
CA SER A 18 52.03 41.49 15.41
C SER A 18 51.71 42.10 14.02
N LYS A 19 50.84 43.10 13.83
CA LYS A 19 50.33 44.23 14.66
C LYS A 19 51.35 45.37 14.88
N ASP A 20 51.10 46.49 14.18
CA ASP A 20 51.05 47.90 14.63
C ASP A 20 50.81 48.78 13.37
N ASP A 21 49.76 49.62 13.27
CA ASP A 21 49.45 50.92 13.90
C ASP A 21 50.15 52.15 13.26
N ILE A 22 49.34 53.04 12.66
CA ILE A 22 49.56 54.50 12.43
C ILE A 22 48.19 55.16 12.23
N ARG A 23 48.04 56.45 12.59
CA ARG A 23 46.78 57.06 13.05
C ARG A 23 46.73 58.57 12.78
N LEU A 24 45.53 59.19 12.87
CA LEU A 24 45.25 60.65 12.82
C LEU A 24 45.39 61.29 11.42
N SER A 25 44.72 62.37 11.00
CA SER A 25 43.46 63.09 11.38
C SER A 25 43.10 64.04 10.21
N SER A 26 41.95 64.71 10.05
CA SER A 26 40.74 64.91 10.88
C SER A 26 39.47 64.46 10.08
N GLU A 27 38.30 65.09 9.93
CA GLU A 27 37.62 66.29 10.50
C GLU A 27 36.07 66.10 10.51
N SER A 28 35.24 67.16 10.68
CA SER A 28 33.88 67.00 11.26
C SER A 28 32.66 67.52 10.47
N LEU A 29 31.68 66.59 10.26
CA LEU A 29 30.20 66.75 10.37
C LEU A 29 29.44 67.70 9.41
N PRO A 30 28.08 67.60 9.25
CA PRO A 30 27.12 66.61 9.77
C PRO A 30 26.17 65.97 8.70
N ALA A 31 25.31 65.05 9.17
CA ALA A 31 23.94 64.77 8.71
C ALA A 31 23.65 64.28 7.26
N SER A 32 23.25 63.00 7.17
CA SER A 32 21.93 62.62 6.63
C SER A 32 21.53 61.22 7.13
N GLN A 33 20.25 61.00 7.43
CA GLN A 33 19.73 59.67 7.78
C GLN A 33 19.37 58.93 6.49
N SER A 34 20.06 57.83 6.20
CA SER A 34 19.64 56.90 5.14
C SER A 34 18.45 56.09 5.64
N GLU A 35 17.25 56.39 5.13
CA GLU A 35 16.03 55.66 5.50
C GLU A 35 16.12 54.20 5.01
N ASN A 36 15.81 53.26 5.90
CA ASN A 36 15.67 51.85 5.51
C ASN A 36 14.52 51.70 4.49
N PRO A 37 14.71 50.95 3.38
CA PRO A 37 13.69 50.82 2.34
C PRO A 37 12.40 50.23 2.91
N SER A 38 11.29 50.92 2.67
CA SER A 38 9.99 50.65 3.29
C SER A 38 9.49 49.23 3.01
N HIS A 39 9.33 48.43 4.06
CA HIS A 39 8.99 47.00 3.96
C HIS A 39 7.53 46.69 3.52
N LYS A 40 6.81 47.66 2.92
CA LYS A 40 5.35 47.63 2.73
C LYS A 40 4.85 46.88 1.49
N ASP A 41 5.56 46.91 0.36
CA ASP A 41 5.00 46.44 -0.93
C ASP A 41 4.82 44.91 -1.04
N SER A 42 5.51 44.14 -0.20
CA SER A 42 5.40 42.67 -0.15
C SER A 42 3.97 42.15 0.12
N ARG A 43 3.12 42.95 0.78
CA ARG A 43 1.75 42.53 1.17
C ARG A 43 0.68 42.76 0.10
N LEU A 44 0.90 43.66 -0.86
CA LEU A 44 -0.14 44.05 -1.84
C LEU A 44 -0.46 42.98 -2.89
N LEU A 45 0.38 41.95 -3.04
CA LEU A 45 0.17 40.85 -3.98
C LEU A 45 -0.85 39.78 -3.51
N GLN A 46 -1.37 39.84 -2.28
CA GLN A 46 -2.18 38.74 -1.73
C GLN A 46 -3.66 38.73 -2.15
N ASN A 47 -4.25 39.87 -2.55
CA ASN A 47 -5.71 40.01 -2.70
C ASN A 47 -6.22 40.29 -4.13
N ARG A 48 -5.46 40.00 -5.19
CA ARG A 48 -6.08 39.84 -6.52
C ARG A 48 -6.85 38.52 -6.54
N LYS A 49 -8.17 38.60 -6.70
CA LYS A 49 -9.09 37.44 -6.77
C LYS A 49 -8.89 36.70 -8.10
N ILE A 50 -7.82 35.90 -8.17
CA ILE A 50 -7.44 35.13 -9.38
C ILE A 50 -8.51 34.08 -9.67
N THR A 51 -9.26 34.31 -10.74
CA THR A 51 -10.24 33.36 -11.29
C THR A 51 -9.51 32.31 -12.11
N TYR A 52 -9.65 31.04 -11.74
CA TYR A 52 -9.12 29.92 -12.53
C TYR A 52 -10.11 29.46 -13.60
N SER A 53 -9.65 28.61 -14.52
CA SER A 53 -10.53 27.98 -15.52
C SER A 53 -11.47 26.97 -14.85
N LYS A 54 -12.64 26.73 -15.47
CA LYS A 54 -13.65 25.78 -14.98
C LYS A 54 -13.08 24.37 -14.75
N ASP A 55 -12.08 23.95 -15.54
CA ASP A 55 -11.44 22.65 -15.40
C ASP A 55 -10.48 22.58 -14.19
N VAL A 56 -9.79 23.66 -13.86
CA VAL A 56 -8.98 23.74 -12.62
C VAL A 56 -9.89 23.70 -11.39
N GLU A 57 -10.98 24.48 -11.39
CA GLU A 57 -11.99 24.44 -10.33
C GLU A 57 -12.58 23.04 -10.17
N ARG A 58 -13.00 22.41 -11.28
CA ARG A 58 -13.57 21.06 -11.31
C ARG A 58 -12.62 19.99 -10.79
N LEU A 59 -11.31 20.10 -11.02
CA LEU A 59 -10.31 19.19 -10.44
C LEU A 59 -10.07 19.45 -8.95
N PHE A 60 -10.16 20.70 -8.51
CA PHE A 60 -10.02 21.07 -7.10
C PHE A 60 -11.21 20.56 -6.28
N ASP A 61 -12.43 20.77 -6.76
CA ASP A 61 -13.65 20.26 -6.11
C ASP A 61 -13.68 18.73 -6.17
N PHE A 62 -13.37 18.09 -7.31
CA PHE A 62 -13.27 16.62 -7.40
C PHE A 62 -12.27 15.98 -6.43
N TRP A 63 -11.20 16.69 -6.03
CA TRP A 63 -10.30 16.23 -4.97
C TRP A 63 -10.93 16.40 -3.57
N ASN A 64 -11.59 17.53 -3.31
CA ASN A 64 -12.21 17.84 -2.03
C ASN A 64 -13.44 16.95 -1.74
N ASP A 65 -14.31 16.74 -2.72
CA ASP A 65 -15.60 16.04 -2.63
C ASP A 65 -15.44 14.53 -2.32
N ARG A 66 -14.24 13.98 -2.54
CA ARG A 66 -13.89 12.61 -2.15
C ARG A 66 -13.83 12.40 -0.64
N GLY A 67 -13.60 13.45 0.13
CA GLY A 67 -13.56 13.38 1.59
C GLY A 67 -12.36 12.59 2.16
N PRO A 68 -12.46 12.12 3.42
CA PRO A 68 -11.41 11.35 4.06
C PRO A 68 -11.16 10.01 3.33
N PRO A 69 -9.89 9.54 3.24
CA PRO A 69 -8.73 10.02 3.97
C PRO A 69 -7.93 11.14 3.27
N LEU A 70 -8.38 11.70 2.13
CA LEU A 70 -7.71 12.82 1.47
C LEU A 70 -7.76 14.10 2.32
N THR A 71 -6.79 14.99 2.09
CA THR A 71 -6.76 16.30 2.74
C THR A 71 -7.59 17.29 1.93
N SER A 72 -8.73 17.73 2.47
CA SER A 72 -9.55 18.81 1.91
C SER A 72 -8.87 20.19 2.10
N HIS A 73 -9.09 21.11 1.16
CA HIS A 73 -8.50 22.45 1.15
C HIS A 73 -9.56 23.54 1.09
N ARG A 74 -9.43 24.57 1.93
CA ARG A 74 -10.32 25.75 1.89
C ARG A 74 -9.89 26.75 0.81
N ARG A 75 -10.88 27.31 0.10
CA ARG A 75 -10.73 28.19 -1.08
C ARG A 75 -10.14 29.58 -0.79
N ASP A 76 -10.14 30.01 0.46
CA ASP A 76 -9.58 31.26 0.97
C ASP A 76 -8.06 31.19 1.28
N THR A 77 -7.42 30.04 1.03
CA THR A 77 -6.05 29.78 1.50
C THR A 77 -4.97 29.87 0.41
N LYS A 78 -3.73 30.17 0.84
CA LYS A 78 -2.52 29.98 0.03
C LYS A 78 -2.37 28.53 -0.49
N THR A 79 -2.92 27.55 0.23
CA THR A 79 -2.92 26.14 -0.18
C THR A 79 -3.81 25.92 -1.40
N TYR A 80 -5.03 26.48 -1.43
CA TYR A 80 -5.89 26.47 -2.62
C TYR A 80 -5.20 27.11 -3.83
N HIS A 81 -4.59 28.29 -3.67
CA HIS A 81 -3.88 28.98 -4.76
C HIS A 81 -2.70 28.14 -5.32
N ASN A 82 -1.94 27.49 -4.44
CA ASN A 82 -0.85 26.60 -4.84
C ASN A 82 -1.36 25.30 -5.50
N SER A 83 -2.46 24.72 -5.01
CA SER A 83 -3.12 23.56 -5.61
C SER A 83 -3.62 23.88 -7.01
N CYS A 84 -4.33 24.99 -7.20
CA CYS A 84 -4.86 25.42 -8.49
C CYS A 84 -3.75 25.74 -9.50
N LYS A 85 -2.60 26.27 -9.04
CA LYS A 85 -1.38 26.36 -9.87
C LYS A 85 -0.84 25.00 -10.31
N LYS A 86 -0.82 23.99 -9.42
CA LYS A 86 -0.42 22.62 -9.79
C LYS A 86 -1.39 21.96 -10.78
N LEU A 87 -2.69 22.17 -10.59
CA LEU A 87 -3.73 21.69 -11.50
C LEU A 87 -3.62 22.31 -12.89
N LEU A 88 -3.36 23.62 -12.97
CA LEU A 88 -3.15 24.33 -14.24
C LEU A 88 -1.97 23.71 -15.03
N THR A 89 -0.81 23.54 -14.39
CA THR A 89 0.36 22.92 -15.02
C THR A 89 0.17 21.43 -15.34
N ALA A 90 -0.69 20.72 -14.62
CA ALA A 90 -1.07 19.35 -14.99
C ALA A 90 -1.94 19.33 -16.26
N LEU A 91 -2.88 20.27 -16.40
CA LEU A 91 -3.78 20.41 -17.55
C LEU A 91 -3.06 20.85 -18.83
N GLU A 92 -1.95 21.60 -18.73
CA GLU A 92 -1.08 21.95 -19.88
C GLU A 92 -0.58 20.71 -20.66
N THR A 93 -0.52 19.54 -20.02
CA THR A 93 0.06 18.30 -20.58
C THR A 93 -0.84 17.07 -20.47
N ASN A 94 -2.02 17.17 -19.83
CA ASN A 94 -2.91 16.04 -19.59
C ASN A 94 -4.39 16.45 -19.70
N PRO A 95 -5.24 15.69 -20.41
CA PRO A 95 -6.67 15.97 -20.44
C PRO A 95 -7.30 15.74 -19.06
N LEU A 96 -8.29 16.57 -18.71
CA LEU A 96 -9.05 16.57 -17.45
C LEU A 96 -9.29 15.16 -16.88
N ASN A 97 -9.91 14.27 -17.68
CA ASN A 97 -10.28 12.91 -17.27
C ASN A 97 -9.08 12.07 -16.82
N ARG A 98 -7.89 12.26 -17.41
CA ARG A 98 -6.67 11.53 -17.01
C ARG A 98 -6.21 11.92 -15.61
N ILE A 99 -6.39 13.19 -15.23
CA ILE A 99 -6.08 13.69 -13.89
C ILE A 99 -7.12 13.18 -12.89
N MET A 100 -8.42 13.24 -13.23
CA MET A 100 -9.50 12.69 -12.40
C MET A 100 -9.33 11.18 -12.12
N THR A 101 -9.01 10.39 -13.15
CA THR A 101 -8.72 8.94 -12.98
C THR A 101 -7.49 8.70 -12.10
N SER A 102 -6.43 9.51 -12.23
CA SER A 102 -5.25 9.37 -11.38
C SER A 102 -5.53 9.73 -9.92
N MET A 103 -6.38 10.74 -9.66
CA MET A 103 -6.83 11.10 -8.33
C MET A 103 -7.70 10.00 -7.70
N LEU A 104 -8.58 9.39 -8.50
CA LEU A 104 -9.40 8.24 -8.09
C LEU A 104 -8.52 7.02 -7.74
N ASN A 105 -7.62 6.63 -8.64
CA ASN A 105 -6.66 5.54 -8.40
C ASN A 105 -5.83 5.77 -7.11
N TYR A 106 -5.45 7.01 -6.79
CA TYR A 106 -4.76 7.33 -5.55
C TYR A 106 -5.68 7.31 -4.33
N HIS A 107 -6.90 7.84 -4.43
CA HIS A 107 -7.91 7.79 -3.38
C HIS A 107 -8.20 6.35 -2.95
N ASP A 108 -8.43 5.47 -3.92
CA ASP A 108 -8.79 4.07 -3.66
C ASP A 108 -7.59 3.33 -3.04
N LEU A 109 -6.37 3.60 -3.54
CA LEU A 109 -5.10 3.07 -3.00
C LEU A 109 -4.84 3.42 -1.53
N ILE A 110 -5.25 4.62 -1.07
CA ILE A 110 -5.11 5.03 0.34
C ILE A 110 -6.32 4.67 1.20
N THR A 111 -7.37 4.09 0.62
CA THR A 111 -8.63 3.77 1.30
C THR A 111 -8.86 2.27 1.45
N ASP A 112 -8.41 1.42 0.52
CA ASP A 112 -8.51 -0.04 0.66
C ASP A 112 -7.56 -0.54 1.76
N PRO A 113 -8.08 -1.09 2.89
CA PRO A 113 -7.25 -1.65 3.97
C PRO A 113 -6.43 -2.89 3.55
N SER A 114 -6.66 -3.47 2.36
CA SER A 114 -5.79 -4.49 1.77
C SER A 114 -4.44 -3.96 1.30
N ASN A 115 -4.32 -2.63 1.15
CA ASN A 115 -3.15 -1.97 0.60
C ASN A 115 -2.21 -1.43 1.68
N ASN A 116 -0.91 -1.69 1.51
CA ASN A 116 0.12 -1.26 2.45
C ASN A 116 0.19 0.27 2.54
N ILE A 117 -0.15 0.97 1.44
CA ILE A 117 -0.16 2.42 1.38
C ILE A 117 -1.32 3.02 2.18
N ALA A 118 -2.50 2.38 2.23
CA ALA A 118 -3.62 2.81 3.08
C ALA A 118 -3.25 2.74 4.57
N HIS A 119 -2.68 1.62 5.03
CA HIS A 119 -2.17 1.50 6.41
C HIS A 119 -1.08 2.54 6.73
N LYS A 120 -0.14 2.77 5.80
CA LYS A 120 0.89 3.81 5.96
C LYS A 120 0.33 5.24 5.93
N ALA A 121 -0.77 5.46 5.22
CA ALA A 121 -1.46 6.74 5.13
C ALA A 121 -2.29 7.07 6.38
N SER A 122 -2.93 6.06 7.00
CA SER A 122 -3.71 6.24 8.24
C SER A 122 -2.81 6.61 9.43
N ILE A 123 -1.65 5.96 9.58
CA ILE A 123 -0.63 6.30 10.60
C ILE A 123 0.21 7.54 10.22
N GLY A 124 -0.12 8.24 9.13
CA GLY A 124 0.51 9.50 8.75
C GLY A 124 1.98 9.41 8.35
N LEU A 125 2.41 8.35 7.66
CA LEU A 125 3.77 8.31 7.12
C LEU A 125 3.97 9.35 5.99
N PRO A 126 5.04 10.16 6.06
CA PRO A 126 5.44 11.07 5.00
C PRO A 126 5.47 10.40 3.62
N GLY A 127 4.93 11.09 2.62
CA GLY A 127 4.84 10.61 1.24
C GLY A 127 3.72 9.59 0.98
N CYS A 128 3.16 8.93 2.00
CA CYS A 128 2.06 7.96 1.79
C CYS A 128 0.70 8.67 1.76
N LYS A 129 0.40 9.48 2.78
CA LYS A 129 -0.72 10.44 2.78
C LYS A 129 -0.22 11.80 2.30
N VAL A 130 -0.77 12.32 1.21
CA VAL A 130 -0.40 13.64 0.65
C VAL A 130 -1.61 14.56 0.47
N ASN A 131 -1.31 15.86 0.37
CA ASN A 131 -2.24 16.87 -0.13
C ASN A 131 -2.15 17.01 -1.65
N LEU A 132 -3.08 17.76 -2.24
CA LEU A 132 -3.19 18.00 -3.68
C LEU A 132 -1.93 18.64 -4.32
N ILE A 133 -1.13 19.40 -3.56
CA ILE A 133 0.12 19.99 -4.06
C ILE A 133 1.20 18.90 -4.19
N GLU A 134 1.31 18.02 -3.18
CA GLU A 134 2.32 16.96 -3.12
C GLU A 134 1.93 15.69 -3.91
N PHE A 135 0.66 15.53 -4.28
CA PHE A 135 0.18 14.52 -5.24
C PHE A 135 0.96 14.58 -6.57
N PHE A 136 1.24 15.80 -7.06
CA PHE A 136 2.07 16.06 -8.25
C PHE A 136 3.60 16.07 -7.97
N GLY A 137 4.03 15.65 -6.77
CA GLY A 137 5.44 15.47 -6.43
C GLY A 137 5.82 16.02 -5.05
N PHE A 138 6.53 15.22 -4.26
CA PHE A 138 6.86 15.55 -2.87
C PHE A 138 7.75 16.79 -2.73
N SER A 139 7.44 17.63 -1.75
CA SER A 139 8.26 18.78 -1.33
C SER A 139 9.62 18.34 -0.77
N LYS A 140 10.56 19.29 -0.67
CA LYS A 140 11.87 19.06 -0.04
C LYS A 140 11.72 18.52 1.39
N ARG A 141 10.83 19.15 2.18
CA ARG A 141 10.51 18.76 3.57
C ARG A 141 9.97 17.33 3.68
N THR A 142 9.07 16.93 2.78
CA THR A 142 8.52 15.57 2.78
C THR A 142 9.58 14.54 2.40
N LYS A 143 10.44 14.83 1.41
CA LYS A 143 11.59 13.98 1.06
C LYS A 143 12.61 13.85 2.20
N GLU A 144 12.89 14.94 2.92
CA GLU A 144 13.74 14.95 4.11
C GLU A 144 13.13 14.11 5.24
N ALA A 145 11.81 14.23 5.49
CA ALA A 145 11.09 13.44 6.48
C ALA A 145 11.02 11.94 6.13
N MET A 146 10.87 11.60 4.83
CA MET A 146 10.95 10.23 4.34
C MET A 146 12.35 9.63 4.58
N LYS A 147 13.41 10.37 4.24
CA LYS A 147 14.81 9.95 4.50
C LYS A 147 15.06 9.72 5.99
N LEU A 148 14.63 10.66 6.85
CA LEU A 148 14.81 10.56 8.30
C LEU A 148 14.09 9.35 8.90
N ARG A 149 12.86 9.04 8.44
CA ARG A 149 12.08 7.88 8.88
C ARG A 149 12.41 6.59 8.12
N LYS A 150 13.47 6.55 7.31
CA LYS A 150 13.89 5.41 6.46
C LYS A 150 12.76 4.87 5.54
N ILE A 151 11.84 5.74 5.11
CA ILE A 151 10.70 5.36 4.26
C ILE A 151 11.18 5.21 2.82
N ASN A 152 11.36 3.96 2.39
CA ASN A 152 11.57 3.63 0.98
C ASN A 152 10.23 3.56 0.25
N LEU A 153 9.93 4.58 -0.58
CA LEU A 153 8.76 4.63 -1.45
C LEU A 153 9.24 4.91 -2.88
N PRO A 154 9.20 3.93 -3.80
CA PRO A 154 9.88 4.01 -5.10
C PRO A 154 9.06 4.77 -6.16
N ILE A 155 8.64 6.01 -5.84
CA ILE A 155 7.84 6.89 -6.71
C ILE A 155 8.33 8.35 -6.63
N LYS A 156 8.10 9.15 -7.68
CA LYS A 156 8.48 10.58 -7.73
C LYS A 156 7.31 11.53 -7.46
N SER A 157 6.11 11.13 -7.90
CA SER A 157 4.81 11.73 -7.62
C SER A 157 3.77 10.61 -7.52
N TRP A 158 2.62 10.88 -6.89
CA TRP A 158 1.49 9.94 -6.93
C TRP A 158 0.73 10.04 -8.26
N PHE A 159 0.67 11.24 -8.84
CA PHE A 159 0.07 11.47 -10.16
C PHE A 159 0.69 10.57 -11.24
N ASP A 160 2.02 10.58 -11.41
CA ASP A 160 2.69 9.76 -12.44
C ASP A 160 2.48 8.26 -12.20
N GLU A 161 2.52 7.83 -10.94
CA GLU A 161 2.38 6.43 -10.56
C GLU A 161 0.97 5.91 -10.83
N CYS A 162 -0.05 6.70 -10.48
CA CYS A 162 -1.47 6.38 -10.64
C CYS A 162 -2.01 6.69 -12.06
N VAL A 163 -1.25 7.40 -12.89
CA VAL A 163 -1.46 7.48 -14.35
C VAL A 163 -0.87 6.25 -15.07
N LYS A 164 0.34 5.80 -14.68
CA LYS A 164 1.03 4.68 -15.35
C LYS A 164 0.39 3.34 -15.06
N ASN A 165 -0.05 3.13 -13.82
CA ASN A 165 -0.64 1.89 -13.35
C ASN A 165 -2.15 2.08 -13.18
N LYS A 166 -2.96 1.23 -13.81
CA LYS A 166 -4.37 1.02 -13.44
C LYS A 166 -4.42 0.40 -12.03
N SER A 167 -5.53 0.52 -11.28
CA SER A 167 -5.63 -0.01 -9.90
C SER A 167 -5.03 -1.41 -9.74
N PRO A 168 -5.34 -2.44 -10.56
CA PRO A 168 -4.82 -3.79 -10.34
C PRO A 168 -3.27 -3.91 -10.38
N ALA A 169 -2.59 -2.98 -11.05
CA ALA A 169 -1.13 -2.90 -11.07
C ALA A 169 -0.56 -2.11 -9.87
N LEU A 170 -1.28 -1.08 -9.38
CA LEU A 170 -0.99 -0.46 -8.09
C LEU A 170 -1.20 -1.45 -6.94
N ASP A 171 -2.29 -2.20 -7.00
CA ASP A 171 -2.63 -3.27 -6.07
C ASP A 171 -1.53 -4.33 -6.08
N LYS A 172 -1.10 -4.82 -7.26
CA LYS A 172 0.06 -5.74 -7.35
C LYS A 172 1.38 -5.16 -6.80
N LYS A 173 1.60 -3.84 -6.89
CA LYS A 173 2.84 -3.17 -6.44
C LYS A 173 2.84 -2.81 -4.94
N PHE A 174 1.68 -2.55 -4.36
CA PHE A 174 1.53 -1.96 -3.03
C PHE A 174 0.61 -2.73 -2.07
N GLY A 175 -0.15 -3.71 -2.56
CA GLY A 175 -0.94 -4.64 -1.75
C GLY A 175 -0.08 -5.42 -0.75
N MET A 176 -0.65 -5.76 0.40
CA MET A 176 0.07 -6.51 1.45
C MET A 176 0.10 -8.01 1.15
N PHE A 177 0.61 -8.42 -0.02
CA PHE A 177 0.60 -9.84 -0.38
C PHE A 177 1.48 -10.68 0.53
N ILE A 178 0.96 -11.84 0.94
CA ILE A 178 1.77 -12.93 1.48
C ILE A 178 2.51 -13.66 0.36
N GLU A 179 3.58 -14.35 0.72
CA GLU A 179 4.29 -15.26 -0.17
C GLU A 179 3.34 -16.38 -0.67
N ASP A 180 3.59 -16.86 -1.89
CA ASP A 180 2.79 -17.91 -2.52
C ASP A 180 3.69 -19.11 -2.84
N PRO A 181 3.93 -20.02 -1.88
CA PRO A 181 4.81 -21.18 -2.07
C PRO A 181 4.19 -22.24 -3.00
N TYR A 182 2.88 -22.17 -3.28
CA TYR A 182 2.14 -23.14 -4.09
C TYR A 182 1.36 -22.44 -5.21
N PRO A 183 2.04 -21.77 -6.17
CA PRO A 183 1.41 -20.90 -7.14
C PRO A 183 0.41 -21.65 -8.04
N ASP A 184 0.69 -22.89 -8.45
CA ASP A 184 -0.23 -23.68 -9.29
C ASP A 184 -1.56 -24.00 -8.58
N ILE A 185 -1.49 -24.28 -7.28
CA ILE A 185 -2.64 -24.52 -6.40
C ILE A 185 -3.42 -23.21 -6.20
N SER A 186 -2.72 -22.09 -5.98
CA SER A 186 -3.33 -20.76 -5.86
C SER A 186 -4.03 -20.34 -7.17
N ASP A 187 -3.42 -20.66 -8.32
CA ASP A 187 -3.99 -20.45 -9.65
C ASP A 187 -5.27 -21.27 -9.88
N LYS A 188 -5.29 -22.54 -9.47
CA LYS A 188 -6.48 -23.41 -9.52
C LYS A 188 -7.60 -22.85 -8.64
N PHE A 189 -7.32 -22.48 -7.39
CA PHE A 189 -8.27 -21.78 -6.50
C PHE A 189 -8.85 -20.50 -7.15
N ARG A 190 -7.99 -19.67 -7.76
CA ARG A 190 -8.40 -18.41 -8.41
C ARG A 190 -9.29 -18.63 -9.64
N LYS A 191 -8.96 -19.62 -10.48
CA LYS A 191 -9.77 -20.01 -11.66
C LYS A 191 -11.16 -20.50 -11.24
N LEU A 192 -11.24 -21.32 -10.18
CA LEU A 192 -12.51 -21.83 -9.66
C LEU A 192 -13.36 -20.75 -8.99
N TRP A 193 -12.73 -19.85 -8.22
CA TRP A 193 -13.44 -18.71 -7.62
C TRP A 193 -14.07 -17.82 -8.69
N PHE A 194 -13.34 -17.46 -9.75
CA PHE A 194 -13.90 -16.69 -10.86
C PHE A 194 -15.00 -17.45 -11.63
N LYS A 195 -14.91 -18.79 -11.76
CA LYS A 195 -15.97 -19.62 -12.35
C LYS A 195 -17.27 -19.63 -11.53
N LYS A 196 -17.18 -19.64 -10.20
CA LYS A 196 -18.35 -19.60 -9.29
C LYS A 196 -18.92 -18.20 -9.10
N MET A 197 -18.05 -17.21 -8.91
CA MET A 197 -18.43 -15.89 -8.40
C MET A 197 -18.41 -14.78 -9.45
N GLY A 198 -17.78 -15.02 -10.61
CA GLY A 198 -17.53 -14.03 -11.65
C GLY A 198 -16.15 -13.37 -11.52
N VAL A 199 -15.63 -12.91 -12.66
CA VAL A 199 -14.33 -12.22 -12.75
C VAL A 199 -14.37 -10.89 -11.99
N GLY A 200 -13.26 -10.56 -11.30
CA GLY A 200 -13.09 -9.26 -10.63
C GLY A 200 -13.52 -9.19 -9.16
N LYS A 201 -14.18 -10.22 -8.61
CA LYS A 201 -14.57 -10.28 -7.17
C LYS A 201 -13.43 -10.68 -6.22
N ILE A 202 -12.21 -10.19 -6.44
CA ILE A 202 -11.03 -10.42 -5.60
C ILE A 202 -10.21 -9.12 -5.50
N ASN A 203 -10.09 -8.56 -4.30
CA ASN A 203 -9.09 -7.54 -3.95
C ASN A 203 -7.83 -8.21 -3.34
N ALA A 204 -6.80 -7.45 -2.96
CA ALA A 204 -5.56 -8.05 -2.44
C ALA A 204 -5.76 -8.87 -1.14
N THR A 205 -6.76 -8.54 -0.31
CA THR A 205 -7.17 -9.37 0.83
C THR A 205 -7.78 -10.70 0.39
N GLY A 206 -8.52 -10.74 -0.72
CA GLY A 206 -9.01 -11.97 -1.34
C GLY A 206 -7.87 -12.81 -1.92
N GLU A 207 -6.91 -12.19 -2.61
CA GLU A 207 -5.71 -12.86 -3.15
C GLU A 207 -4.87 -13.50 -2.03
N ASN A 208 -4.70 -12.81 -0.89
CA ASN A 208 -4.09 -13.40 0.30
C ASN A 208 -4.85 -14.60 0.88
N LYS A 209 -6.18 -14.57 0.83
CA LYS A 209 -7.01 -15.70 1.27
C LYS A 209 -6.87 -16.89 0.32
N ILE A 210 -6.65 -16.67 -0.97
CA ILE A 210 -6.31 -17.73 -1.94
C ILE A 210 -4.93 -18.32 -1.66
N ARG A 211 -3.91 -17.51 -1.40
CA ARG A 211 -2.56 -17.99 -1.04
C ARG A 211 -2.55 -18.74 0.30
N LYS A 212 -3.38 -18.31 1.25
CA LYS A 212 -3.59 -19.07 2.48
C LYS A 212 -4.35 -20.37 2.23
N ALA A 213 -5.29 -20.40 1.27
CA ALA A 213 -5.98 -21.62 0.88
C ALA A 213 -5.05 -22.61 0.17
N SER A 214 -4.10 -22.16 -0.67
CA SER A 214 -3.12 -23.05 -1.29
C SER A 214 -2.17 -23.67 -0.26
N VAL A 215 -1.70 -22.90 0.73
CA VAL A 215 -0.95 -23.43 1.89
C VAL A 215 -1.79 -24.42 2.71
N MET A 216 -2.96 -24.02 3.21
CA MET A 216 -3.81 -24.92 4.03
C MET A 216 -4.28 -26.17 3.29
N PHE A 217 -4.40 -26.10 1.96
CA PHE A 217 -4.66 -27.27 1.13
C PHE A 217 -3.43 -28.19 1.04
N ASN A 218 -2.22 -27.65 0.87
CA ASN A 218 -1.01 -28.48 0.90
C ASN A 218 -0.81 -29.12 2.29
N ASP A 219 -0.96 -28.34 3.36
CA ASP A 219 -0.90 -28.83 4.75
C ASP A 219 -1.89 -29.99 4.98
N PHE A 220 -3.13 -29.85 4.50
CA PHE A 220 -4.15 -30.89 4.58
C PHE A 220 -3.77 -32.14 3.78
N MET A 221 -3.27 -31.95 2.54
CA MET A 221 -2.88 -33.05 1.68
C MET A 221 -1.70 -33.82 2.27
N ASP A 222 -0.64 -33.15 2.74
CA ASP A 222 0.55 -33.77 3.34
C ASP A 222 0.18 -34.61 4.59
N VAL A 223 -0.75 -34.14 5.42
CA VAL A 223 -1.21 -34.87 6.63
C VAL A 223 -2.07 -36.09 6.29
N ASN A 224 -2.82 -36.07 5.18
CA ASN A 224 -3.82 -37.10 4.86
C ASN A 224 -3.40 -38.03 3.71
N LEU A 225 -2.26 -37.78 3.04
CA LEU A 225 -1.87 -38.44 1.78
C LEU A 225 -1.84 -39.98 1.86
N ASP A 226 -1.49 -40.55 3.01
CA ASP A 226 -1.41 -42.00 3.20
C ASP A 226 -2.75 -42.65 3.56
N SER A 227 -3.67 -41.89 4.19
CA SER A 227 -5.06 -42.30 4.43
C SER A 227 -5.98 -42.08 3.21
N MET A 228 -5.44 -41.58 2.09
CA MET A 228 -6.22 -41.39 0.86
C MET A 228 -6.17 -42.62 -0.05
N ILE A 229 -7.35 -43.16 -0.35
CA ILE A 229 -7.58 -44.23 -1.34
C ILE A 229 -7.48 -43.60 -2.74
N LEU A 230 -6.24 -43.35 -3.15
CA LEU A 230 -5.88 -42.83 -4.47
C LEU A 230 -4.97 -43.83 -5.16
N GLY A 231 -5.25 -44.11 -6.43
CA GLY A 231 -4.36 -44.88 -7.28
C GLY A 231 -2.99 -44.21 -7.41
N THR A 232 -1.96 -44.99 -7.72
CA THR A 232 -0.57 -44.51 -7.88
C THR A 232 -0.43 -43.43 -8.96
N ARG A 233 -1.42 -43.30 -9.84
CA ARG A 233 -1.54 -42.21 -10.82
C ARG A 233 -2.14 -40.95 -10.19
N GLU A 234 -3.24 -41.06 -9.42
CA GLU A 234 -3.91 -39.91 -8.80
C GLU A 234 -3.09 -39.22 -7.70
N LYS A 235 -2.22 -39.94 -6.97
CA LYS A 235 -1.25 -39.30 -6.03
C LYS A 235 -0.28 -38.30 -6.72
N ARG A 236 -0.25 -38.23 -8.06
CA ARG A 236 0.48 -37.18 -8.83
C ARG A 236 -0.38 -35.97 -9.23
N TYR A 237 -1.69 -36.03 -9.02
CA TYR A 237 -2.68 -35.01 -9.42
C TYR A 237 -3.37 -34.38 -8.19
N ILE A 238 -2.64 -34.26 -7.08
CA ILE A 238 -3.13 -33.67 -5.82
C ILE A 238 -3.77 -32.29 -6.03
N TYR A 239 -3.23 -31.47 -6.93
CA TYR A 239 -3.79 -30.15 -7.28
C TYR A 239 -5.15 -30.18 -7.99
N GLU A 240 -5.61 -31.34 -8.48
CA GLU A 240 -6.95 -31.51 -9.05
C GLU A 240 -8.01 -31.66 -7.95
N LEU A 241 -7.64 -32.25 -6.80
CA LEU A 241 -8.49 -32.39 -5.62
C LEU A 241 -8.90 -31.04 -4.99
N VAL A 242 -8.31 -29.92 -5.42
CA VAL A 242 -8.77 -28.55 -5.11
C VAL A 242 -10.24 -28.35 -5.53
N ASP A 243 -10.71 -29.04 -6.57
CA ASP A 243 -12.13 -29.00 -6.98
C ASP A 243 -13.06 -29.51 -5.87
N HIS A 244 -12.62 -30.47 -5.05
CA HIS A 244 -13.38 -30.98 -3.91
C HIS A 244 -13.52 -29.95 -2.78
N VAL A 245 -12.60 -28.98 -2.64
CA VAL A 245 -12.74 -27.89 -1.65
C VAL A 245 -13.95 -27.01 -1.96
N PHE A 246 -14.23 -26.77 -3.25
CA PHE A 246 -15.42 -26.05 -3.68
C PHE A 246 -16.69 -26.91 -3.52
N GLN A 247 -16.64 -28.21 -3.86
CA GLN A 247 -17.76 -29.13 -3.68
C GLN A 247 -18.16 -29.31 -2.20
N ALA A 248 -17.18 -29.40 -1.30
CA ALA A 248 -17.39 -29.50 0.14
C ALA A 248 -18.03 -28.22 0.74
N ILE A 249 -17.87 -27.08 0.06
CA ILE A 249 -18.58 -25.83 0.39
C ILE A 249 -19.97 -25.81 -0.27
N ASP A 250 -20.10 -26.20 -1.55
CA ASP A 250 -21.38 -26.33 -2.27
C ASP A 250 -22.41 -27.15 -1.47
N ALA A 251 -21.98 -28.25 -0.86
CA ALA A 251 -22.83 -29.15 -0.09
C ALA A 251 -23.36 -28.53 1.22
N ASP A 252 -22.59 -27.63 1.86
CA ASP A 252 -22.96 -26.94 3.10
C ASP A 252 -23.92 -25.77 2.80
N VAL A 253 -23.71 -25.04 1.69
CA VAL A 253 -24.52 -23.87 1.29
C VAL A 253 -25.64 -24.17 0.28
N LYS A 254 -25.82 -25.43 -0.12
CA LYS A 254 -26.83 -25.87 -1.11
C LYS A 254 -26.79 -25.07 -2.42
N SER A 255 -25.58 -24.74 -2.89
CA SER A 255 -25.30 -23.86 -4.04
C SER A 255 -25.69 -22.37 -3.90
N ASP A 256 -26.11 -21.87 -2.73
CA ASP A 256 -26.19 -20.41 -2.51
C ASP A 256 -24.80 -19.82 -2.22
N TRP A 257 -24.18 -19.28 -3.27
CA TRP A 257 -22.88 -18.62 -3.17
C TRP A 257 -22.95 -17.13 -2.76
N LEU A 258 -24.14 -16.54 -2.58
CA LEU A 258 -24.26 -15.11 -2.23
C LEU A 258 -23.69 -14.81 -0.84
N VAL A 259 -23.75 -15.78 0.08
CA VAL A 259 -23.20 -15.69 1.44
C VAL A 259 -21.72 -16.12 1.54
N VAL A 260 -21.15 -16.72 0.49
CA VAL A 260 -19.79 -17.29 0.53
C VAL A 260 -18.75 -16.21 0.24
N THR A 261 -17.75 -16.10 1.12
CA THR A 261 -16.60 -15.20 0.90
C THR A 261 -15.32 -16.00 0.69
N VAL A 262 -14.30 -15.40 0.06
CA VAL A 262 -12.99 -16.03 -0.18
C VAL A 262 -12.38 -16.61 1.10
N GLY A 263 -12.74 -16.08 2.28
CA GLY A 263 -12.27 -16.56 3.58
C GLY A 263 -12.71 -17.99 3.91
N TRP A 264 -13.76 -18.51 3.27
CA TRP A 264 -14.19 -19.91 3.43
C TRP A 264 -13.17 -20.88 2.83
N LEU A 265 -12.46 -20.49 1.76
CA LEU A 265 -11.40 -21.31 1.15
C LEU A 265 -10.22 -21.52 2.09
N CYS A 266 -9.96 -20.60 3.02
CA CYS A 266 -8.87 -20.67 4.00
C CYS A 266 -9.39 -20.71 5.45
N SER A 267 -10.54 -21.36 5.67
CA SER A 267 -11.15 -21.49 7.01
C SER A 267 -10.88 -22.87 7.61
N LYS A 268 -10.60 -22.91 8.92
CA LYS A 268 -10.41 -24.16 9.68
C LYS A 268 -11.53 -25.18 9.45
N ARG A 269 -12.80 -24.77 9.62
CA ARG A 269 -13.99 -25.60 9.35
C ARG A 269 -14.01 -26.24 7.95
N THR A 270 -13.36 -25.64 6.95
CA THR A 270 -13.26 -26.25 5.61
C THR A 270 -12.32 -27.45 5.58
N TYR A 271 -11.18 -27.42 6.26
CA TYR A 271 -10.19 -28.50 6.24
C TYR A 271 -10.33 -29.48 7.42
N ASP A 272 -10.83 -29.02 8.57
CA ASP A 272 -11.02 -29.84 9.77
C ASP A 272 -12.31 -30.69 9.66
N ILE A 273 -13.33 -30.20 8.94
CA ILE A 273 -14.69 -30.78 8.91
C ILE A 273 -15.19 -31.02 7.48
N ARG A 274 -15.37 -29.97 6.67
CA ARG A 274 -16.09 -30.09 5.37
C ARG A 274 -15.37 -31.00 4.37
N LEU A 275 -14.11 -30.74 4.09
CA LEU A 275 -13.31 -31.46 3.10
C LEU A 275 -13.09 -32.93 3.50
N PRO A 276 -12.71 -33.27 4.76
CA PRO A 276 -12.65 -34.66 5.21
C PRO A 276 -13.97 -35.41 5.05
N LEU A 277 -15.10 -34.80 5.46
CA LEU A 277 -16.43 -35.40 5.36
C LEU A 277 -16.85 -35.61 3.89
N HIS A 278 -16.49 -34.67 3.01
CA HIS A 278 -16.76 -34.78 1.57
C HIS A 278 -15.93 -35.88 0.91
N LEU A 279 -14.62 -35.93 1.17
CA LEU A 279 -13.72 -36.94 0.62
C LEU A 279 -14.05 -38.35 1.15
N SER A 280 -14.40 -38.48 2.43
CA SER A 280 -14.84 -39.73 3.04
C SER A 280 -16.16 -40.24 2.42
N ARG A 281 -17.16 -39.36 2.19
CA ARG A 281 -18.40 -39.70 1.46
C ARG A 281 -18.18 -40.10 0.00
N LEU A 282 -17.06 -39.71 -0.61
CA LEU A 282 -16.65 -40.13 -1.94
C LEU A 282 -15.78 -41.40 -1.95
N GLY A 283 -15.44 -41.96 -0.78
CA GLY A 283 -14.50 -43.09 -0.67
C GLY A 283 -13.04 -42.72 -0.99
N ILE A 284 -12.69 -41.44 -0.99
CA ILE A 284 -11.34 -40.93 -1.32
C ILE A 284 -10.45 -40.86 -0.07
N LEU A 285 -11.03 -40.65 1.11
CA LEU A 285 -10.31 -40.54 2.38
C LEU A 285 -10.86 -41.56 3.38
N GLU A 286 -10.00 -42.46 3.85
CA GLU A 286 -10.30 -43.29 5.02
C GLU A 286 -10.36 -42.41 6.26
N ARG A 287 -11.49 -42.50 6.97
CA ARG A 287 -11.60 -42.07 8.36
C ARG A 287 -11.86 -43.32 9.19
N GLU A 288 -11.10 -43.47 10.27
CA GLU A 288 -11.61 -44.21 11.42
C GLU A 288 -12.90 -43.51 11.87
N GLU A 289 -14.01 -44.25 11.90
CA GLU A 289 -15.23 -43.78 12.56
C GLU A 289 -14.97 -43.75 14.07
N LYS A 290 -14.50 -42.60 14.55
CA LYS A 290 -14.65 -42.27 15.96
C LYS A 290 -16.13 -42.08 16.20
N GLU A 291 -16.74 -43.07 16.84
CA GLU A 291 -18.08 -42.97 17.40
C GLU A 291 -18.16 -41.69 18.24
N ASP A 292 -18.85 -40.67 17.72
CA ASP A 292 -19.32 -39.55 18.53
C ASP A 292 -20.36 -40.14 19.50
N LYS A 293 -19.87 -40.60 20.66
CA LYS A 293 -20.74 -41.09 21.72
C LYS A 293 -21.64 -39.95 22.16
N GLU A 294 -22.94 -40.13 21.95
CA GLU A 294 -23.95 -39.42 22.71
C GLU A 294 -23.77 -39.78 24.18
N GLU A 295 -23.05 -38.94 24.94
CA GLU A 295 -23.29 -38.85 26.38
C GLU A 295 -24.68 -38.24 26.55
N THR A 296 -25.67 -39.15 26.57
CA THR A 296 -27.08 -38.85 26.80
C THR A 296 -27.24 -38.08 28.11
N ASP A 297 -28.01 -37.00 28.06
CA ASP A 297 -28.46 -36.25 29.22
C ASP A 297 -29.15 -37.18 30.22
N ASP A 298 -28.57 -37.33 31.42
CA ASP A 298 -29.21 -38.05 32.52
C ASP A 298 -28.82 -37.45 33.88
N GLY A 299 -29.45 -36.31 34.19
CA GLY A 299 -29.81 -35.98 35.57
C GLY A 299 -29.01 -34.87 36.27
N PHE A 300 -29.64 -33.71 36.40
CA PHE A 300 -29.70 -33.05 37.71
C PHE A 300 -31.14 -32.66 38.05
N SER A 301 -31.64 -33.21 39.17
CA SER A 301 -33.03 -33.09 39.60
C SER A 301 -33.38 -31.69 40.11
N ILE A 302 -34.63 -31.29 39.91
CA ILE A 302 -35.23 -30.12 40.56
C ILE A 302 -36.14 -30.60 41.70
N TYR A 303 -35.66 -30.47 42.95
CA TYR A 303 -36.46 -30.42 44.18
C TYR A 303 -35.68 -29.69 45.28
#